data_AF-A0A7Y8L3F8-F1
#
_entry.id   AF-A0A7Y8L3F8-F1
#
_cell.length_a   1.000
_cell.length_b   1.000
_cell.length_c   1.000
_cell.angle_alpha   90.00
_cell.angle_beta   90.00
_cell.angle_gamma   90.00
#
_symmetry.space_group_name_H-M   'P 1'
#
loop_
_entity.id
_entity.type
_entity.pdbx_description
1 polymer ?
#
loop_
_entity_poly.entity_id
_entity_poly.type
_entity_poly.pdbx_seq_one_letter_code
_entity_poly.pdbx_strand_id
1 'polypeptide(L)'
;TAADSIQKCINVSVFGDTIYVANGVYKEKVVMIPGLALIGSDWDSTVIDTRGLLEPGYPSVWFKDSCYLSGFKIIVSDENLIGNGIYCLSEVSDGLLESNKVFFGYYGIRDGAQKINIINNLIFYSGIGISIDDINNSFIKDNIIIKTGVGINIGIGANPKIFSNILVLENNGSGIGATFSYGSIRKNNLILGISGKRGWDAFNNDIIINNVIYGSFSSEGVYSYGKDYSKNNSITAGSRGYVIHSYSTDIPVFQYNNVWGNNQDYVNFTPDSTNISVDPMYVNPDSQDFHLQMYSPLIDAGDPNIVDKDSSRSDIGLYGGPNGESYAYIDLSPRPPVNLSAVYDSTSIILNWNKNTEADFSHYLIYRDVNQNFIADSTNLIAETSDTSYVDMISSDIDKLFYKLRAVDNQGNQSAPSEEIFINLTSVTTND
;
A
#
# COMPACT_ATOMS: atom_id res chain seq x y z
N THR A 1 -20.32 10.41 40.23
CA THR A 1 -19.47 9.32 40.78
C THR A 1 -18.18 9.22 39.96
N ALA A 2 -17.16 8.46 40.39
CA ALA A 2 -15.96 8.22 39.57
C ALA A 2 -16.27 7.49 38.24
N ALA A 3 -17.46 6.86 38.15
CA ALA A 3 -17.96 6.19 36.95
C ALA A 3 -18.32 7.12 35.77
N ASP A 4 -18.42 8.44 35.99
CA ASP A 4 -18.93 9.38 34.97
C ASP A 4 -17.80 10.10 34.21
N SER A 5 -16.53 9.86 34.56
CA SER A 5 -15.36 10.49 33.94
C SER A 5 -14.11 9.64 34.12
N ILE A 6 -13.40 9.44 33.01
CA ILE A 6 -12.10 8.75 32.97
C ILE A 6 -11.10 9.52 33.83
N GLN A 7 -11.01 10.85 33.66
CA GLN A 7 -10.01 11.65 34.37
C GLN A 7 -10.21 11.64 35.88
N LYS A 8 -11.46 11.62 36.37
CA LYS A 8 -11.72 11.50 37.82
C LYS A 8 -11.20 10.18 38.39
N CYS A 9 -11.29 9.09 37.63
CA CYS A 9 -10.72 7.81 38.04
C CYS A 9 -9.18 7.88 38.07
N ILE A 10 -8.57 8.44 37.01
CA ILE A 10 -7.11 8.59 36.94
C ILE A 10 -6.57 9.44 38.11
N ASN A 11 -7.28 10.51 38.49
CA ASN A 11 -6.85 11.42 39.55
C ASN A 11 -6.72 10.75 40.94
N VAL A 12 -7.32 9.58 41.15
CA VAL A 12 -7.20 8.81 42.39
C VAL A 12 -6.36 7.53 42.23
N SER A 13 -5.88 7.27 41.02
CA SER A 13 -5.03 6.11 40.71
C SER A 13 -3.56 6.37 41.05
N VAL A 14 -2.81 5.29 41.17
CA VAL A 14 -1.37 5.27 41.39
C VAL A 14 -0.66 4.41 40.33
N PHE A 15 0.67 4.47 40.34
CA PHE A 15 1.50 3.65 39.45
C PHE A 15 1.13 2.17 39.53
N GLY A 16 0.94 1.53 38.38
CA GLY A 16 0.60 0.11 38.27
C GLY A 16 -0.90 -0.20 38.31
N ASP A 17 -1.76 0.80 38.55
CA ASP A 17 -3.19 0.61 38.49
C ASP A 17 -3.67 0.29 37.07
N THR A 18 -4.80 -0.42 37.01
CA THR A 18 -5.54 -0.67 35.76
C THR A 18 -6.94 -0.11 35.85
N ILE A 19 -7.34 0.67 34.86
CA ILE A 19 -8.69 1.21 34.72
C ILE A 19 -9.34 0.55 33.50
N TYR A 20 -10.45 -0.13 33.73
CA TYR A 20 -11.35 -0.59 32.68
C TYR A 20 -12.46 0.44 32.46
N VAL A 21 -12.60 0.91 31.23
CA VAL A 21 -13.58 1.93 30.84
C VAL A 21 -14.69 1.27 30.05
N ALA A 22 -15.91 1.36 30.59
CA ALA A 22 -17.10 0.85 29.95
C ALA A 22 -17.46 1.64 28.68
N ASN A 23 -18.36 1.08 27.88
CA ASN A 23 -18.92 1.74 26.71
C ASN A 23 -19.54 3.09 27.09
N GLY A 24 -19.22 4.12 26.31
CA GLY A 24 -19.68 5.48 26.56
C GLY A 24 -18.94 6.51 25.71
N VAL A 25 -19.47 7.74 25.71
CA VAL A 25 -18.82 8.90 25.10
C VAL A 25 -18.36 9.83 26.21
N TYR A 26 -17.05 9.91 26.37
CA TYR A 26 -16.36 10.69 27.38
C TYR A 26 -15.88 11.99 26.76
N LYS A 27 -16.62 13.08 27.01
CA LYS A 27 -16.32 14.42 26.50
C LYS A 27 -15.32 15.14 27.40
N GLU A 28 -14.11 14.61 27.44
CA GLU A 28 -13.04 15.08 28.31
C GLU A 28 -11.67 14.88 27.68
N LYS A 29 -10.67 15.56 28.21
CA LYS A 29 -9.26 15.32 27.93
C LYS A 29 -8.75 14.27 28.92
N VAL A 30 -7.86 13.40 28.46
CA VAL A 30 -7.27 12.35 29.31
C VAL A 30 -5.79 12.62 29.52
N VAL A 31 -5.38 12.73 30.77
CA VAL A 31 -3.98 12.85 31.19
C VAL A 31 -3.64 11.63 32.02
N MET A 32 -2.91 10.68 31.44
CA MET A 32 -2.47 9.48 32.14
C MET A 32 -1.41 9.82 33.18
N ILE A 33 -1.23 8.93 34.15
CA ILE A 33 -0.11 8.94 35.11
C ILE A 33 0.86 7.80 34.74
N PRO A 34 2.17 7.91 35.07
CA PRO A 34 3.12 6.85 34.76
C PRO A 34 2.68 5.47 35.30
N GLY A 35 2.91 4.43 34.52
CA GLY A 35 2.59 3.04 34.89
C GLY A 35 1.09 2.68 34.83
N LEU A 36 0.24 3.55 34.31
CA LEU A 36 -1.21 3.30 34.24
C LEU A 36 -1.56 2.42 33.03
N ALA A 37 -2.36 1.39 33.25
CA ALA A 37 -3.10 0.71 32.19
C ALA A 37 -4.52 1.30 32.07
N LEU A 38 -4.85 1.85 30.91
CA LEU A 38 -6.18 2.37 30.59
C LEU A 38 -6.75 1.59 29.41
N ILE A 39 -7.83 0.84 29.67
CA ILE A 39 -8.36 -0.15 28.73
C ILE A 39 -9.85 0.11 28.51
N GLY A 40 -10.21 0.50 27.28
CA GLY A 40 -11.59 0.59 26.83
C GLY A 40 -12.16 -0.79 26.51
N SER A 41 -13.45 -0.98 26.74
CA SER A 41 -14.13 -2.25 26.43
C SER A 41 -14.12 -2.61 24.95
N ASP A 42 -14.24 -1.62 24.07
CA ASP A 42 -14.10 -1.77 22.62
C ASP A 42 -14.06 -0.40 21.93
N TRP A 43 -13.25 -0.23 20.87
CA TRP A 43 -13.12 1.08 20.21
C TRP A 43 -14.37 1.46 19.40
N ASP A 44 -15.31 0.56 19.11
CA ASP A 44 -16.58 0.99 18.51
C ASP A 44 -17.46 1.75 19.49
N SER A 45 -17.36 1.45 20.78
CA SER A 45 -18.28 1.94 21.80
C SER A 45 -17.66 2.69 22.98
N THR A 46 -16.33 2.70 23.13
CA THR A 46 -15.63 3.48 24.16
C THR A 46 -14.90 4.67 23.51
N VAL A 47 -15.49 5.85 23.63
CA VAL A 47 -15.11 7.04 22.87
C VAL A 47 -14.58 8.15 23.77
N ILE A 48 -13.39 8.66 23.47
CA ILE A 48 -12.87 9.94 23.98
C ILE A 48 -13.15 11.00 22.90
N ASP A 49 -13.95 12.00 23.24
CA ASP A 49 -14.41 13.05 22.30
C ASP A 49 -13.97 14.43 22.78
N THR A 50 -13.00 15.01 22.08
CA THR A 50 -12.42 16.33 22.44
C THR A 50 -12.84 17.46 21.53
N ARG A 51 -13.80 17.24 20.62
CA ARG A 51 -14.23 18.25 19.63
C ARG A 51 -14.76 19.54 20.26
N GLY A 52 -15.37 19.44 21.44
CA GLY A 52 -15.84 20.60 22.21
C GLY A 52 -14.75 21.31 23.03
N LEU A 53 -13.51 20.81 23.02
CA LEU A 53 -12.42 21.22 23.93
C LEU A 53 -11.18 21.71 23.16
N LEU A 54 -11.38 22.12 21.90
CA LEU A 54 -10.32 22.38 20.94
C LEU A 54 -9.53 23.65 21.23
N GLU A 55 -8.22 23.46 21.42
CA GLU A 55 -7.19 24.49 21.35
C GLU A 55 -6.11 23.99 20.37
N PRO A 56 -5.53 24.85 19.49
CA PRO A 56 -4.49 24.43 18.56
C PRO A 56 -3.32 23.70 19.24
N GLY A 57 -2.99 22.50 18.74
CA GLY A 57 -1.85 21.70 19.19
C GLY A 57 -2.04 20.93 20.51
N TYR A 58 -3.22 20.98 21.13
CA TYR A 58 -3.50 20.27 22.38
C TYR A 58 -3.80 18.76 22.15
N PRO A 59 -3.27 17.82 22.97
CA PRO A 59 -3.56 16.39 22.85
C PRO A 59 -4.89 15.92 23.47
N SER A 60 -5.57 14.99 22.82
CA SER A 60 -6.78 14.36 23.38
C SER A 60 -6.42 13.41 24.53
N VAL A 61 -5.31 12.68 24.36
CA VAL A 61 -4.70 11.81 25.37
C VAL A 61 -3.24 12.17 25.55
N TRP A 62 -2.84 12.49 26.78
CA TRP A 62 -1.44 12.55 27.19
C TRP A 62 -1.00 11.18 27.69
N PHE A 63 -0.16 10.53 26.92
CA PHE A 63 0.44 9.25 27.26
C PHE A 63 1.72 9.46 28.07
N LYS A 64 1.85 8.71 29.17
CA LYS A 64 2.97 8.83 30.10
C LYS A 64 3.82 7.56 30.12
N ASP A 65 4.98 7.66 30.75
CA ASP A 65 5.95 6.57 30.78
C ASP A 65 5.35 5.28 31.38
N SER A 66 5.75 4.14 30.84
CA SER A 66 5.34 2.81 31.28
C SER A 66 3.81 2.59 31.23
N CYS A 67 3.07 3.37 30.43
CA CYS A 67 1.62 3.22 30.31
C CYS A 67 1.22 2.12 29.32
N TYR A 68 -0.02 1.67 29.44
CA TYR A 68 -0.73 0.88 28.44
C TYR A 68 -2.05 1.57 28.08
N LEU A 69 -2.28 1.84 26.80
CA LEU A 69 -3.55 2.41 26.31
C LEU A 69 -4.11 1.53 25.20
N SER A 70 -5.33 1.05 25.39
CA SER A 70 -5.99 0.18 24.42
C SER A 70 -7.51 0.30 24.39
N GLY A 71 -8.11 0.03 23.23
CA GLY A 71 -9.55 -0.13 23.07
C GLY A 71 -10.36 1.17 23.02
N PHE A 72 -9.75 2.29 22.65
CA PHE A 72 -10.45 3.59 22.53
C PHE A 72 -10.63 4.05 21.09
N LYS A 73 -11.78 4.66 20.81
CA LYS A 73 -11.95 5.60 19.70
C LYS A 73 -11.72 7.02 20.21
N ILE A 74 -10.81 7.75 19.58
CA ILE A 74 -10.42 9.11 19.93
C ILE A 74 -10.83 10.02 18.77
N ILE A 75 -11.78 10.91 19.02
CA ILE A 75 -12.26 11.89 18.04
C ILE A 75 -11.71 13.26 18.44
N VAL A 76 -10.74 13.74 17.67
CA VAL A 76 -9.96 14.93 18.03
C VAL A 76 -10.73 16.21 17.73
N SER A 77 -11.11 16.41 16.47
CA SER A 77 -11.74 17.64 15.96
C SER A 77 -12.88 17.35 14.95
N ASP A 78 -13.69 18.37 14.63
CA ASP A 78 -14.68 18.33 13.54
C ASP A 78 -13.98 18.53 12.18
N GLU A 79 -13.06 17.64 11.82
CA GLU A 79 -12.35 17.58 10.52
C GLU A 79 -11.38 18.75 10.20
N ASN A 80 -11.34 19.79 11.03
CA ASN A 80 -10.44 20.92 10.84
C ASN A 80 -8.96 20.62 11.15
N LEU A 81 -8.67 19.39 11.60
CA LEU A 81 -7.33 18.89 11.93
C LEU A 81 -6.61 19.78 12.94
N ILE A 82 -7.29 20.09 14.05
CA ILE A 82 -6.77 20.92 15.13
C ILE A 82 -6.49 20.03 16.34
N GLY A 83 -5.24 20.00 16.80
CA GLY A 83 -4.83 19.23 17.99
C GLY A 83 -4.26 17.85 17.68
N ASN A 84 -3.87 17.12 18.71
CA ASN A 84 -3.24 15.80 18.60
C ASN A 84 -4.20 14.73 19.14
N GLY A 85 -4.23 13.54 18.55
CA GLY A 85 -4.97 12.41 19.12
C GLY A 85 -4.30 11.94 20.41
N ILE A 86 -3.21 11.22 20.25
CA ILE A 86 -2.37 10.76 21.37
C ILE A 86 -1.02 11.46 21.28
N TYR A 87 -0.54 12.01 22.40
CA TYR A 87 0.81 12.56 22.49
C TYR A 87 1.63 11.83 23.54
N CYS A 88 2.74 11.24 23.10
CA CYS A 88 3.75 10.63 23.95
C CYS A 88 4.87 11.64 24.19
N LEU A 89 5.16 11.91 25.45
CA LEU A 89 6.14 12.91 25.85
C LEU A 89 7.58 12.40 25.78
N SER A 90 8.56 13.30 25.78
CA SER A 90 9.99 12.94 25.65
C SER A 90 10.60 12.27 26.88
N GLU A 91 9.96 12.35 28.04
CA GLU A 91 10.33 11.52 29.18
C GLU A 91 9.91 10.05 29.04
N VAL A 92 9.04 9.71 28.08
CA VAL A 92 8.56 8.34 27.88
C VAL A 92 9.67 7.49 27.27
N SER A 93 9.98 6.38 27.93
CA SER A 93 11.04 5.43 27.60
C SER A 93 10.53 4.00 27.43
N ASP A 94 9.31 3.73 27.88
CA ASP A 94 8.58 2.50 27.66
C ASP A 94 7.07 2.75 27.62
N GLY A 95 6.34 1.83 27.01
CA GLY A 95 4.88 1.87 26.93
C GLY A 95 4.33 1.14 25.71
N LEU A 96 3.03 0.88 25.75
CA LEU A 96 2.29 0.22 24.68
C LEU A 96 1.01 1.00 24.34
N LEU A 97 0.96 1.46 23.10
CA LEU A 97 -0.24 2.01 22.45
C LEU A 97 -0.78 0.97 21.49
N GLU A 98 -1.91 0.35 21.82
CA GLU A 98 -2.40 -0.80 21.08
C GLU A 98 -3.89 -0.71 20.75
N SER A 99 -4.31 -1.12 19.56
CA SER A 99 -5.73 -1.32 19.24
C SER A 99 -6.63 -0.09 19.52
N ASN A 100 -6.11 1.11 19.27
CA ASN A 100 -6.88 2.35 19.35
C ASN A 100 -7.25 2.85 17.95
N LYS A 101 -8.33 3.62 17.88
CA LYS A 101 -8.80 4.26 16.66
C LYS A 101 -8.77 5.78 16.80
N VAL A 102 -8.05 6.48 15.95
CA VAL A 102 -7.89 7.95 16.04
C VAL A 102 -8.43 8.64 14.78
N PHE A 103 -9.21 9.69 14.97
CA PHE A 103 -9.83 10.47 13.89
C PHE A 103 -9.52 11.97 13.99
N PHE A 104 -9.29 12.60 12.83
CA PHE A 104 -9.32 14.05 12.65
C PHE A 104 -8.32 14.83 13.50
N GLY A 105 -7.14 14.25 13.78
CA GLY A 105 -6.03 14.95 14.43
C GLY A 105 -5.16 15.69 13.43
N TYR A 106 -4.53 16.80 13.84
CA TYR A 106 -3.36 17.29 13.09
C TYR A 106 -2.28 16.19 13.09
N TYR A 107 -1.98 15.66 14.27
CA TYR A 107 -1.30 14.39 14.46
C TYR A 107 -2.29 13.36 14.99
N GLY A 108 -2.41 12.21 14.35
CA GLY A 108 -3.15 11.08 14.92
C GLY A 108 -2.45 10.60 16.20
N ILE A 109 -1.20 10.17 16.04
CA ILE A 109 -0.28 9.90 17.15
C ILE A 109 0.96 10.75 16.96
N ARG A 110 1.32 11.51 17.98
CA ARG A 110 2.60 12.21 18.06
C ARG A 110 3.47 11.47 19.08
N ASP A 111 4.57 10.92 18.61
CA ASP A 111 5.51 10.16 19.41
C ASP A 111 6.76 10.98 19.66
N GLY A 112 6.76 11.70 20.78
CA GLY A 112 7.94 12.39 21.30
C GLY A 112 8.81 11.51 22.20
N ALA A 113 8.47 10.25 22.41
CA ALA A 113 9.16 9.36 23.34
C ALA A 113 10.60 9.07 22.91
N GLN A 114 11.40 8.54 23.82
CA GLN A 114 12.67 7.90 23.47
C GLN A 114 12.42 6.56 22.77
N LYS A 115 11.40 5.82 23.26
CA LYS A 115 10.97 4.53 22.72
C LYS A 115 9.61 4.13 23.30
N ILE A 116 8.70 3.71 22.43
CA ILE A 116 7.46 3.00 22.78
C ILE A 116 7.09 1.98 21.71
N ASN A 117 6.06 1.18 21.98
CA ASN A 117 5.42 0.30 21.00
C ASN A 117 4.08 0.92 20.57
N ILE A 118 3.90 1.11 19.27
CA ILE A 118 2.65 1.58 18.64
C ILE A 118 2.18 0.46 17.72
N ILE A 119 1.21 -0.33 18.19
CA ILE A 119 0.84 -1.61 17.56
C ILE A 119 -0.65 -1.65 17.22
N ASN A 120 -1.00 -2.11 16.03
CA ASN A 120 -2.41 -2.41 15.67
C ASN A 120 -3.36 -1.21 15.86
N ASN A 121 -2.90 0.03 15.67
CA ASN A 121 -3.75 1.20 15.73
C ASN A 121 -4.32 1.55 14.35
N LEU A 122 -5.49 2.17 14.38
CA LEU A 122 -6.30 2.55 13.24
C LEU A 122 -6.38 4.08 13.17
N ILE A 123 -5.73 4.71 12.20
CA ILE A 123 -5.65 6.18 12.14
C ILE A 123 -6.28 6.67 10.84
N PHE A 124 -7.24 7.58 10.96
CA PHE A 124 -8.05 8.07 9.85
C PHE A 124 -8.08 9.59 9.79
N TYR A 125 -8.03 10.14 8.58
CA TYR A 125 -8.31 11.55 8.32
C TYR A 125 -7.47 12.50 9.17
N SER A 126 -6.18 12.21 9.34
CA SER A 126 -5.25 13.05 10.10
C SER A 126 -4.32 13.83 9.17
N GLY A 127 -3.81 14.99 9.61
CA GLY A 127 -2.78 15.71 8.86
C GLY A 127 -1.54 14.83 8.69
N ILE A 128 -1.05 14.29 9.80
CA ILE A 128 -0.01 13.27 9.88
C ILE A 128 -0.57 12.10 10.70
N GLY A 129 -0.50 10.89 10.17
CA GLY A 129 -0.98 9.68 10.87
C GLY A 129 -0.20 9.44 12.16
N ILE A 130 1.09 9.10 12.01
CA ILE A 130 2.04 8.97 13.12
C ILE A 130 3.23 9.91 12.86
N SER A 131 3.49 10.84 13.77
CA SER A 131 4.75 11.62 13.77
C SER A 131 5.68 11.06 14.82
N ILE A 132 6.91 10.77 14.44
CA ILE A 132 7.97 10.32 15.32
C ILE A 132 8.93 11.50 15.45
N ASP A 133 9.04 12.09 16.63
CA ASP A 133 9.89 13.26 16.86
C ASP A 133 11.35 12.81 17.18
N ASP A 134 12.27 13.78 17.29
CA ASP A 134 13.72 13.56 17.23
C ASP A 134 14.27 12.56 18.27
N ILE A 135 15.30 11.78 17.88
CA ILE A 135 16.04 10.82 18.72
C ILE A 135 15.11 9.77 19.37
N ASN A 136 14.35 9.07 18.52
CA ASN A 136 13.36 8.08 18.90
C ASN A 136 13.65 6.72 18.23
N ASN A 137 13.54 5.63 19.01
CA ASN A 137 13.75 4.24 18.58
C ASN A 137 12.50 3.36 18.83
N SER A 138 11.32 3.95 18.66
CA SER A 138 10.03 3.27 18.81
C SER A 138 9.82 2.15 17.79
N PHE A 139 8.94 1.23 18.15
CA PHE A 139 8.48 0.15 17.30
C PHE A 139 7.03 0.39 16.86
N ILE A 140 6.84 0.55 15.55
CA ILE A 140 5.58 0.87 14.91
C ILE A 140 5.18 -0.33 14.07
N LYS A 141 4.17 -1.08 14.50
CA LYS A 141 3.83 -2.38 13.92
C LYS A 141 2.35 -2.55 13.64
N ASP A 142 1.99 -3.15 12.51
CA ASP A 142 0.61 -3.58 12.23
C ASP A 142 -0.43 -2.44 12.26
N ASN A 143 -0.01 -1.18 12.13
CA ASN A 143 -0.93 -0.05 12.12
C ASN A 143 -1.52 0.15 10.72
N ILE A 144 -2.78 0.57 10.68
CA ILE A 144 -3.50 0.92 9.46
C ILE A 144 -3.75 2.42 9.47
N ILE A 145 -3.20 3.12 8.47
CA ILE A 145 -3.23 4.59 8.38
C ILE A 145 -3.86 4.97 7.04
N ILE A 146 -4.99 5.67 7.09
CA ILE A 146 -5.84 5.90 5.92
C ILE A 146 -6.15 7.39 5.79
N LYS A 147 -6.03 7.91 4.55
CA LYS A 147 -6.43 9.28 4.17
C LYS A 147 -5.77 10.35 5.02
N THR A 148 -4.44 10.29 5.08
CA THR A 148 -3.61 11.28 5.79
C THR A 148 -2.78 12.11 4.83
N GLY A 149 -2.43 13.34 5.21
CA GLY A 149 -1.46 14.15 4.45
C GLY A 149 -0.08 13.50 4.40
N VAL A 150 0.38 12.96 5.53
CA VAL A 150 1.54 12.05 5.62
C VAL A 150 1.15 10.85 6.48
N GLY A 151 1.40 9.62 6.03
CA GLY A 151 1.09 8.42 6.79
C GLY A 151 1.94 8.30 8.05
N ILE A 152 3.25 8.15 7.87
CA ILE A 152 4.23 8.14 8.96
C ILE A 152 5.31 9.18 8.65
N ASN A 153 5.58 10.09 9.59
CA ASN A 153 6.65 11.07 9.50
C ASN A 153 7.77 10.71 10.48
N ILE A 154 9.00 10.59 9.97
CA ILE A 154 10.20 10.33 10.77
C ILE A 154 10.98 11.63 10.93
N GLY A 155 11.08 12.10 12.17
CA GLY A 155 11.82 13.28 12.58
C GLY A 155 13.35 13.12 12.48
N ILE A 156 14.05 14.21 12.73
CA ILE A 156 15.51 14.29 12.52
C ILE A 156 16.21 13.41 13.54
N GLY A 157 17.11 12.55 13.06
CA GLY A 157 17.88 11.66 13.94
C GLY A 157 17.09 10.52 14.59
N ALA A 158 15.81 10.35 14.29
CA ALA A 158 15.05 9.19 14.71
C ALA A 158 15.46 7.93 13.92
N ASN A 159 15.42 6.78 14.58
CA ASN A 159 15.78 5.47 14.05
C ASN A 159 14.74 4.38 14.39
N PRO A 160 13.44 4.62 14.09
CA PRO A 160 12.38 3.70 14.46
C PRO A 160 12.43 2.39 13.67
N LYS A 161 11.77 1.37 14.21
CA LYS A 161 11.43 0.13 13.49
C LYS A 161 9.97 0.20 13.06
N ILE A 162 9.71 0.14 11.76
CA ILE A 162 8.37 0.32 11.17
C ILE A 162 8.03 -0.92 10.37
N PHE A 163 7.29 -1.87 10.95
CA PHE A 163 7.04 -3.18 10.34
C PHE A 163 5.56 -3.44 10.07
N SER A 164 5.23 -4.07 8.94
CA SER A 164 3.88 -4.61 8.71
C SER A 164 2.75 -3.57 8.78
N ASN A 165 3.03 -2.29 8.54
CA ASN A 165 2.01 -1.25 8.53
C ASN A 165 1.39 -1.13 7.14
N ILE A 166 0.10 -0.80 7.10
CA ILE A 166 -0.64 -0.53 5.86
C ILE A 166 -0.99 0.95 5.81
N LEU A 167 -0.52 1.63 4.76
CA LEU A 167 -0.76 3.05 4.52
C LEU A 167 -1.58 3.20 3.23
N VAL A 168 -2.76 3.80 3.31
CA VAL A 168 -3.62 4.07 2.14
C VAL A 168 -3.71 5.58 1.90
N LEU A 169 -3.15 6.01 0.77
CA LEU A 169 -2.92 7.40 0.42
C LEU A 169 -3.91 7.87 -0.63
N GLU A 170 -4.59 8.97 -0.30
CA GLU A 170 -5.51 9.70 -1.18
C GLU A 170 -5.16 11.19 -1.15
N ASN A 171 -5.69 11.96 -2.10
CA ASN A 171 -5.61 13.42 -2.11
C ASN A 171 -4.19 13.97 -2.02
N ASN A 172 -3.25 13.35 -2.74
CA ASN A 172 -1.84 13.73 -2.79
C ASN A 172 -1.11 13.55 -1.43
N GLY A 173 -1.55 12.59 -0.61
CA GLY A 173 -0.86 12.21 0.61
C GLY A 173 0.47 11.48 0.36
N SER A 174 1.41 11.59 1.30
CA SER A 174 2.68 10.85 1.28
C SER A 174 2.65 9.67 2.25
N GLY A 175 3.36 8.57 1.93
CA GLY A 175 3.41 7.40 2.80
C GLY A 175 4.34 7.58 4.00
N ILE A 176 5.55 7.02 3.93
CA ILE A 176 6.55 7.15 4.99
C ILE A 176 7.52 8.26 4.62
N GLY A 177 7.28 9.47 5.15
CA GLY A 177 8.16 10.61 4.98
C GLY A 177 9.27 10.62 6.03
N ALA A 178 10.44 11.12 5.67
CA ALA A 178 11.54 11.32 6.61
C ALA A 178 12.20 12.68 6.38
N THR A 179 12.63 13.31 7.47
CA THR A 179 13.44 14.52 7.42
C THR A 179 14.79 14.19 8.04
N PHE A 180 15.77 13.77 7.21
CA PHE A 180 17.09 13.35 7.69
C PHE A 180 17.05 12.26 8.79
N SER A 181 16.32 11.17 8.52
CA SER A 181 16.38 9.96 9.37
C SER A 181 17.79 9.37 9.40
N TYR A 182 18.13 8.69 10.49
CA TYR A 182 19.46 8.12 10.70
C TYR A 182 19.35 6.63 11.03
N GLY A 183 18.98 5.82 10.03
CA GLY A 183 18.94 4.36 10.17
C GLY A 183 17.63 3.80 10.69
N SER A 184 16.50 4.31 10.19
CA SER A 184 15.21 3.65 10.37
C SER A 184 15.21 2.26 9.72
N ILE A 185 14.50 1.30 10.31
CA ILE A 185 14.35 -0.05 9.76
C ILE A 185 12.89 -0.24 9.35
N ARG A 186 12.65 -0.44 8.05
CA ARG A 186 11.31 -0.52 7.47
C ARG A 186 11.14 -1.86 6.77
N LYS A 187 10.26 -2.70 7.29
CA LYS A 187 10.08 -4.07 6.78
C LYS A 187 8.63 -4.42 6.54
N ASN A 188 8.34 -5.09 5.43
CA ASN A 188 7.01 -5.66 5.19
C ASN A 188 5.88 -4.64 5.30
N ASN A 189 6.11 -3.36 5.00
CA ASN A 189 5.05 -2.37 4.97
C ASN A 189 4.40 -2.35 3.58
N LEU A 190 3.11 -2.05 3.56
CA LEU A 190 2.32 -1.85 2.36
C LEU A 190 1.95 -0.37 2.25
N ILE A 191 2.30 0.26 1.13
CA ILE A 191 1.91 1.65 0.83
C ILE A 191 1.09 1.65 -0.46
N LEU A 192 -0.20 1.94 -0.32
CA LEU A 192 -1.17 2.01 -1.41
C LEU A 192 -1.43 3.46 -1.81
N GLY A 193 -1.08 3.80 -3.05
CA GLY A 193 -1.41 5.10 -3.65
C GLY A 193 -2.70 5.01 -4.47
N ILE A 194 -3.84 5.41 -3.92
CA ILE A 194 -5.06 5.61 -4.74
C ILE A 194 -4.92 6.90 -5.55
N SER A 195 -4.42 7.95 -4.88
CA SER A 195 -3.99 9.22 -5.49
C SER A 195 -2.87 9.82 -4.63
N GLY A 196 -1.78 9.06 -4.46
CA GLY A 196 -0.66 9.43 -3.61
C GLY A 196 0.23 10.51 -4.24
N LYS A 197 1.01 11.20 -3.42
CA LYS A 197 2.13 12.03 -3.90
C LYS A 197 3.39 11.23 -4.05
N ARG A 198 3.78 10.57 -2.96
CA ARG A 198 5.01 9.81 -2.83
C ARG A 198 4.83 8.61 -1.90
N GLY A 199 5.45 7.48 -2.23
CA GLY A 199 5.44 6.28 -1.39
C GLY A 199 6.26 6.48 -0.12
N TRP A 200 7.59 6.60 -0.22
CA TRP A 200 8.42 6.97 0.91
C TRP A 200 9.64 7.82 0.55
N ASP A 201 10.26 8.37 1.59
CA ASP A 201 11.60 8.94 1.54
C ASP A 201 12.62 7.99 2.21
N ALA A 202 13.77 7.76 1.60
CA ALA A 202 14.87 6.96 2.14
C ALA A 202 16.12 7.83 2.31
N PHE A 203 16.76 7.77 3.49
CA PHE A 203 17.95 8.55 3.81
C PHE A 203 19.12 7.66 4.25
N ASN A 204 20.24 8.29 4.57
CA ASN A 204 21.45 7.64 5.04
C ASN A 204 21.20 6.58 6.12
N ASN A 205 21.72 5.38 5.87
CA ASN A 205 21.67 4.20 6.73
C ASN A 205 20.29 3.59 6.94
N ASP A 206 19.23 4.10 6.32
CA ASP A 206 17.92 3.45 6.38
C ASP A 206 18.01 2.03 5.80
N ILE A 207 17.35 1.08 6.44
CA ILE A 207 17.28 -0.32 6.02
C ILE A 207 15.84 -0.62 5.63
N ILE A 208 15.62 -0.90 4.35
CA ILE A 208 14.30 -0.94 3.75
C ILE A 208 14.14 -2.27 3.00
N ILE A 209 13.40 -3.22 3.59
CA ILE A 209 13.39 -4.60 3.12
C ILE A 209 11.96 -5.16 2.98
N ASN A 210 11.66 -5.88 1.90
CA ASN A 210 10.40 -6.65 1.76
C ASN A 210 9.12 -5.78 1.80
N ASN A 211 9.19 -4.51 1.41
CA ASN A 211 8.00 -3.66 1.39
C ASN A 211 7.38 -3.63 -0.02
N VAL A 212 6.11 -3.24 -0.08
CA VAL A 212 5.36 -3.02 -1.33
C VAL A 212 4.87 -1.59 -1.42
N ILE A 213 5.15 -0.95 -2.54
CA ILE A 213 4.54 0.31 -2.96
C ILE A 213 3.72 0.01 -4.21
N TYR A 214 2.41 0.24 -4.14
CA TYR A 214 1.50 -0.07 -5.23
C TYR A 214 0.48 1.04 -5.47
N GLY A 215 0.21 1.36 -6.74
CA GLY A 215 -0.85 2.27 -7.16
C GLY A 215 -0.33 3.48 -7.93
N SER A 216 -1.06 4.60 -7.84
CA SER A 216 -0.79 5.84 -8.55
C SER A 216 -0.21 6.92 -7.65
N PHE A 217 0.97 7.41 -8.02
CA PHE A 217 1.68 8.48 -7.33
C PHE A 217 1.97 9.64 -8.29
N SER A 218 1.70 10.87 -7.88
CA SER A 218 1.93 12.06 -8.71
C SER A 218 3.42 12.42 -8.86
N SER A 219 4.28 11.96 -7.95
CA SER A 219 5.71 12.28 -7.92
C SER A 219 6.58 11.05 -8.20
N GLU A 220 6.79 10.19 -7.20
CA GLU A 220 7.60 8.98 -7.29
C GLU A 220 7.19 7.96 -6.21
N GLY A 221 7.44 6.67 -6.43
CA GLY A 221 7.31 5.64 -5.40
C GLY A 221 8.32 5.87 -4.29
N VAL A 222 9.60 5.97 -4.66
CA VAL A 222 10.71 6.15 -3.72
C VAL A 222 11.55 7.37 -4.06
N TYR A 223 11.66 8.26 -3.09
CA TYR A 223 12.63 9.35 -3.06
C TYR A 223 13.82 8.92 -2.20
N SER A 224 14.98 8.68 -2.81
CA SER A 224 16.18 8.30 -2.07
C SER A 224 17.21 9.42 -2.05
N TYR A 225 17.70 9.75 -0.85
CA TYR A 225 18.67 10.80 -0.59
C TYR A 225 19.77 10.32 0.37
N GLY A 226 20.86 9.83 -0.22
CA GLY A 226 22.04 9.34 0.50
C GLY A 226 22.22 7.83 0.36
N LYS A 227 22.97 7.21 1.29
CA LYS A 227 23.25 5.77 1.26
C LYS A 227 22.26 4.98 2.12
N ASP A 228 21.08 4.72 1.59
CA ASP A 228 20.15 3.73 2.14
C ASP A 228 20.47 2.31 1.66
N TYR A 229 19.86 1.30 2.30
CA TYR A 229 19.97 -0.11 1.96
C TYR A 229 18.59 -0.68 1.66
N SER A 230 18.22 -0.67 0.38
CA SER A 230 16.91 -1.07 -0.11
C SER A 230 16.99 -2.41 -0.83
N LYS A 231 16.33 -3.44 -0.27
CA LYS A 231 16.33 -4.81 -0.83
C LYS A 231 14.96 -5.47 -0.82
N ASN A 232 14.70 -6.37 -1.75
CA ASN A 232 13.49 -7.21 -1.78
C ASN A 232 12.19 -6.40 -1.79
N ASN A 233 12.23 -5.14 -2.21
CA ASN A 233 11.02 -4.31 -2.30
C ASN A 233 10.38 -4.46 -3.68
N SER A 234 9.05 -4.39 -3.74
CA SER A 234 8.32 -4.33 -5.01
C SER A 234 7.64 -2.97 -5.16
N ILE A 235 7.89 -2.29 -6.28
CA ILE A 235 7.50 -0.90 -6.51
C ILE A 235 6.78 -0.76 -7.85
N THR A 236 5.48 -0.47 -7.79
CA THR A 236 4.61 -0.09 -8.91
C THR A 236 3.87 1.19 -8.52
N ALA A 237 4.45 2.33 -8.88
CA ALA A 237 4.00 3.67 -8.50
C ALA A 237 3.26 4.43 -9.62
N GLY A 238 3.21 3.88 -10.85
CA GLY A 238 2.52 4.47 -12.00
C GLY A 238 3.15 5.74 -12.57
N SER A 239 4.18 6.30 -11.92
CA SER A 239 4.94 7.47 -12.38
C SER A 239 6.43 7.17 -12.44
N ARG A 240 7.23 7.63 -11.48
CA ARG A 240 8.63 7.26 -11.32
C ARG A 240 8.74 6.22 -10.21
N GLY A 241 9.40 5.10 -10.46
CA GLY A 241 9.55 4.01 -9.49
C GLY A 241 10.50 4.40 -8.36
N TYR A 242 11.81 4.30 -8.63
CA TYR A 242 12.87 4.65 -7.69
C TYR A 242 13.73 5.80 -8.23
N VAL A 243 13.82 6.88 -7.45
CA VAL A 243 14.55 8.10 -7.83
C VAL A 243 15.67 8.37 -6.85
N ILE A 244 16.90 8.45 -7.36
CA ILE A 244 18.05 8.92 -6.58
C ILE A 244 18.16 10.45 -6.73
N HIS A 245 18.04 11.13 -5.59
CA HIS A 245 18.18 12.59 -5.45
C HIS A 245 19.50 13.00 -4.79
N SER A 246 20.39 12.06 -4.50
CA SER A 246 21.71 12.33 -3.91
C SER A 246 22.55 13.24 -4.82
N TYR A 247 23.10 14.31 -4.25
CA TYR A 247 24.16 15.15 -4.85
C TYR A 247 25.56 14.73 -4.36
N SER A 248 25.66 13.62 -3.64
CA SER A 248 26.89 13.15 -2.98
C SER A 248 27.42 11.86 -3.62
N THR A 249 28.64 11.46 -3.26
CA THR A 249 29.22 10.17 -3.65
C THR A 249 28.58 8.98 -2.92
N ASP A 250 27.73 9.22 -1.93
CA ASP A 250 27.00 8.21 -1.20
C ASP A 250 25.76 7.80 -2.01
N ILE A 251 25.92 6.70 -2.74
CA ILE A 251 24.89 6.08 -3.57
C ILE A 251 24.20 4.98 -2.74
N PRO A 252 22.86 4.84 -2.82
CA PRO A 252 22.12 3.74 -2.22
C PRO A 252 22.65 2.36 -2.61
N VAL A 253 22.55 1.41 -1.68
CA VAL A 253 22.66 -0.02 -1.99
C VAL A 253 21.26 -0.52 -2.34
N PHE A 254 20.93 -0.46 -3.63
CA PHE A 254 19.63 -0.86 -4.16
C PHE A 254 19.77 -2.19 -4.93
N GLN A 255 19.38 -3.31 -4.30
CA GLN A 255 19.64 -4.67 -4.81
C GLN A 255 18.46 -5.61 -4.59
N TYR A 256 18.24 -6.57 -5.48
CA TYR A 256 17.17 -7.57 -5.35
C TYR A 256 15.76 -6.96 -5.23
N ASN A 257 15.50 -5.81 -5.85
CA ASN A 257 14.16 -5.21 -5.88
C ASN A 257 13.48 -5.48 -7.22
N ASN A 258 12.14 -5.44 -7.21
CA ASN A 258 11.33 -5.36 -8.43
C ASN A 258 10.76 -3.95 -8.58
N VAL A 259 11.13 -3.24 -9.64
CA VAL A 259 10.54 -1.94 -9.97
C VAL A 259 9.91 -2.06 -11.34
N TRP A 260 8.58 -2.08 -11.40
CA TRP A 260 7.85 -2.48 -12.59
C TRP A 260 6.60 -1.64 -12.82
N GLY A 261 6.26 -1.46 -14.10
CA GLY A 261 4.99 -0.84 -14.52
C GLY A 261 4.95 0.67 -14.27
N ASN A 262 6.10 1.33 -14.15
CA ASN A 262 6.19 2.79 -14.00
C ASN A 262 6.49 3.45 -15.35
N ASN A 263 6.13 4.74 -15.50
CA ASN A 263 6.58 5.53 -16.65
C ASN A 263 8.11 5.57 -16.75
N GLN A 264 8.78 5.57 -15.59
CA GLN A 264 10.22 5.40 -15.46
C GLN A 264 10.51 4.58 -14.21
N ASP A 265 10.96 3.33 -14.37
CA ASP A 265 11.28 2.48 -13.22
C ASP A 265 12.47 3.03 -12.41
N TYR A 266 13.55 3.42 -13.11
CA TYR A 266 14.79 3.87 -12.49
C TYR A 266 15.16 5.26 -12.98
N VAL A 267 15.42 6.19 -12.06
CA VAL A 267 15.75 7.58 -12.39
C VAL A 267 17.06 7.98 -11.73
N ASN A 268 17.97 8.55 -12.52
CA ASN A 268 19.32 9.02 -12.15
C ASN A 268 20.35 7.93 -11.81
N PHE A 269 20.07 6.66 -12.10
CA PHE A 269 21.05 5.57 -11.99
C PHE A 269 20.68 4.39 -12.88
N THR A 270 21.63 3.49 -13.06
CA THR A 270 21.41 2.18 -13.68
C THR A 270 21.39 1.12 -12.57
N PRO A 271 20.30 0.34 -12.43
CA PRO A 271 20.28 -0.75 -11.46
C PRO A 271 21.28 -1.85 -11.85
N ASP A 272 21.83 -2.56 -10.85
CA ASP A 272 22.62 -3.76 -11.10
C ASP A 272 21.75 -4.95 -11.51
N SER A 273 22.37 -6.06 -11.89
CA SER A 273 21.68 -7.26 -12.37
C SER A 273 20.87 -8.00 -11.30
N THR A 274 20.93 -7.58 -10.04
CA THR A 274 20.13 -8.19 -8.97
C THR A 274 18.70 -7.64 -8.95
N ASN A 275 18.48 -6.45 -9.50
CA ASN A 275 17.14 -5.86 -9.60
C ASN A 275 16.45 -6.33 -10.89
N ILE A 276 15.13 -6.47 -10.81
CA ILE A 276 14.27 -6.91 -11.91
C ILE A 276 13.18 -5.86 -12.19
N SER A 277 12.59 -5.92 -13.37
CA SER A 277 11.41 -5.12 -13.75
C SER A 277 10.46 -6.05 -14.52
N VAL A 278 9.59 -6.71 -13.78
CA VAL A 278 8.66 -7.75 -14.28
C VAL A 278 7.35 -7.68 -13.52
N ASP A 279 6.27 -8.15 -14.15
CA ASP A 279 4.95 -8.23 -13.51
C ASP A 279 5.08 -9.03 -12.20
N PRO A 280 4.70 -8.46 -11.05
CA PRO A 280 4.73 -9.16 -9.78
C PRO A 280 3.86 -10.42 -9.75
N MET A 281 2.86 -10.53 -10.63
CA MET A 281 1.84 -11.59 -10.60
C MET A 281 1.20 -11.71 -9.21
N TYR A 282 0.69 -10.59 -8.69
CA TYR A 282 -0.12 -10.59 -7.47
C TYR A 282 -1.47 -11.27 -7.69
N VAL A 283 -1.97 -11.99 -6.68
CA VAL A 283 -3.27 -12.67 -6.71
C VAL A 283 -4.40 -11.69 -7.04
N ASN A 284 -4.56 -10.61 -6.27
CA ASN A 284 -5.56 -9.59 -6.56
C ASN A 284 -5.26 -8.26 -5.84
N PRO A 285 -4.50 -7.34 -6.46
CA PRO A 285 -4.15 -6.07 -5.83
C PRO A 285 -5.36 -5.14 -5.59
N ASP A 286 -6.45 -5.27 -6.34
CA ASP A 286 -7.66 -4.45 -6.15
C ASP A 286 -8.39 -4.79 -4.85
N SER A 287 -8.34 -6.07 -4.43
CA SER A 287 -8.76 -6.49 -3.10
C SER A 287 -7.66 -6.42 -2.05
N GLN A 288 -6.52 -5.79 -2.37
CA GLN A 288 -5.33 -5.65 -1.53
C GLN A 288 -4.66 -6.99 -1.18
N ASP A 289 -4.85 -8.00 -2.02
CA ASP A 289 -4.18 -9.30 -1.91
C ASP A 289 -2.90 -9.31 -2.75
N PHE A 290 -1.78 -9.04 -2.07
CA PHE A 290 -0.44 -8.97 -2.65
C PHE A 290 0.34 -10.29 -2.57
N HIS A 291 -0.33 -11.42 -2.30
CA HIS A 291 0.33 -12.72 -2.38
C HIS A 291 0.77 -13.00 -3.82
N LEU A 292 1.88 -13.71 -3.99
CA LEU A 292 2.41 -14.08 -5.30
C LEU A 292 1.68 -15.31 -5.86
N GLN A 293 1.47 -15.34 -7.17
CA GLN A 293 0.98 -16.51 -7.90
C GLN A 293 2.10 -17.53 -8.16
N MET A 294 1.75 -18.79 -8.46
CA MET A 294 2.68 -19.93 -8.57
C MET A 294 3.88 -19.73 -9.51
N TYR A 295 3.72 -18.94 -10.56
CA TYR A 295 4.78 -18.69 -11.54
C TYR A 295 5.33 -17.25 -11.49
N SER A 296 5.08 -16.55 -10.38
CA SER A 296 5.62 -15.21 -10.19
C SER A 296 7.15 -15.23 -10.26
N PRO A 297 7.78 -14.31 -11.02
CA PRO A 297 9.23 -14.17 -11.06
C PRO A 297 9.82 -13.57 -9.78
N LEU A 298 8.98 -13.19 -8.80
CA LEU A 298 9.40 -12.63 -7.52
C LEU A 298 9.63 -13.70 -6.44
N ILE A 299 9.21 -14.95 -6.70
CA ILE A 299 9.42 -16.08 -5.80
C ILE A 299 10.91 -16.43 -5.73
N ASP A 300 11.45 -16.58 -4.52
CA ASP A 300 12.88 -16.90 -4.26
C ASP A 300 13.87 -15.94 -4.96
N ALA A 301 13.45 -14.71 -5.28
CA ALA A 301 14.22 -13.77 -6.09
C ALA A 301 14.97 -12.70 -5.28
N GLY A 302 14.71 -12.57 -3.98
CA GLY A 302 15.28 -11.57 -3.07
C GLY A 302 16.75 -11.80 -2.71
N ASP A 303 17.30 -11.08 -1.74
CA ASP A 303 18.67 -11.26 -1.26
C ASP A 303 18.88 -12.70 -0.74
N PRO A 304 19.87 -13.47 -1.23
CA PRO A 304 20.12 -14.84 -0.81
C PRO A 304 20.51 -15.01 0.67
N ASN A 305 20.83 -13.92 1.37
CA ASN A 305 21.11 -13.94 2.82
C ASN A 305 19.87 -13.68 3.67
N ILE A 306 18.72 -13.42 3.05
CA ILE A 306 17.43 -13.27 3.72
C ILE A 306 16.62 -14.51 3.38
N VAL A 307 16.05 -15.15 4.40
CA VAL A 307 15.24 -16.36 4.24
C VAL A 307 13.80 -16.10 4.63
N ASP A 308 12.90 -16.78 3.94
CA ASP A 308 11.48 -16.83 4.28
C ASP A 308 11.23 -17.74 5.49
N LYS A 309 9.98 -17.74 5.98
CA LYS A 309 9.58 -18.53 7.14
C LYS A 309 9.71 -20.05 6.93
N ASP A 310 9.66 -20.50 5.68
CA ASP A 310 9.88 -21.89 5.28
C ASP A 310 11.35 -22.22 4.99
N SER A 311 12.26 -21.26 5.22
CA SER A 311 13.70 -21.35 4.96
C SER A 311 14.12 -21.33 3.49
N SER A 312 13.22 -21.02 2.56
CA SER A 312 13.59 -20.72 1.18
C SER A 312 14.31 -19.36 1.09
N ARG A 313 14.80 -19.02 -0.10
CA ARG A 313 15.38 -17.69 -0.33
C ARG A 313 14.24 -16.68 -0.30
N SER A 314 14.48 -15.50 0.29
CA SER A 314 13.39 -14.54 0.43
C SER A 314 12.73 -14.19 -0.89
N ASP A 315 11.41 -14.23 -0.92
CA ASP A 315 10.60 -13.59 -1.95
C ASP A 315 10.81 -12.07 -1.96
N ILE A 316 10.61 -11.44 -3.13
CA ILE A 316 10.51 -9.98 -3.23
C ILE A 316 9.08 -9.56 -2.89
N GLY A 317 8.94 -8.59 -1.97
CA GLY A 317 7.65 -8.00 -1.61
C GLY A 317 7.16 -8.37 -0.20
N LEU A 318 5.86 -8.12 0.03
CA LEU A 318 5.23 -7.94 1.34
C LEU A 318 5.31 -9.18 2.24
N TYR A 319 5.22 -10.37 1.65
CA TYR A 319 5.17 -11.63 2.38
C TYR A 319 6.51 -12.37 2.41
N GLY A 320 7.56 -11.78 1.82
CA GLY A 320 8.92 -12.30 1.92
C GLY A 320 9.64 -11.87 3.20
N GLY A 321 10.77 -12.52 3.47
CA GLY A 321 11.62 -12.34 4.63
C GLY A 321 11.07 -12.95 5.92
N PRO A 322 11.83 -12.84 7.02
CA PRO A 322 11.49 -13.50 8.29
C PRO A 322 10.23 -12.94 8.97
N ASN A 323 9.78 -11.73 8.59
CA ASN A 323 8.53 -11.14 9.10
C ASN A 323 7.35 -11.36 8.16
N GLY A 324 7.56 -12.01 7.02
CA GLY A 324 6.53 -12.28 6.03
C GLY A 324 5.64 -13.46 6.41
N GLU A 325 5.10 -14.16 5.42
CA GLU A 325 4.16 -15.28 5.59
C GLU A 325 4.58 -16.46 4.73
N SER A 326 4.29 -17.68 5.19
CA SER A 326 4.43 -18.88 4.36
C SER A 326 3.04 -19.30 3.91
N TYR A 327 2.87 -19.44 2.60
CA TYR A 327 1.60 -19.74 1.95
C TYR A 327 1.85 -20.59 0.71
N ALA A 328 0.83 -21.35 0.29
CA ALA A 328 0.91 -22.09 -0.95
C ALA A 328 0.65 -21.14 -2.13
N TYR A 329 1.55 -21.14 -3.10
CA TYR A 329 1.30 -20.42 -4.35
C TYR A 329 0.21 -21.12 -5.16
N ILE A 330 -0.70 -20.34 -5.72
CA ILE A 330 -1.82 -20.82 -6.52
C ILE A 330 -1.59 -20.42 -7.97
N ASP A 331 -1.80 -21.37 -8.88
CA ASP A 331 -1.83 -21.11 -10.32
C ASP A 331 -3.17 -20.45 -10.67
N LEU A 332 -3.11 -19.25 -11.27
CA LEU A 332 -4.27 -18.46 -11.63
C LEU A 332 -4.24 -18.17 -13.13
N SER A 333 -5.43 -18.11 -13.73
CA SER A 333 -5.55 -17.70 -15.12
C SER A 333 -4.99 -16.28 -15.32
N PRO A 334 -4.47 -15.96 -16.52
CA PRO A 334 -4.01 -14.61 -16.83
C PRO A 334 -5.10 -13.57 -16.61
N ARG A 335 -4.69 -12.31 -16.46
CA ARG A 335 -5.61 -11.18 -16.52
C ARG A 335 -6.25 -11.11 -17.91
N PRO A 336 -7.53 -10.69 -18.00
CA PRO A 336 -8.17 -10.47 -19.29
C PRO A 336 -7.35 -9.50 -20.16
N PRO A 337 -7.26 -9.73 -21.49
CA PRO A 337 -6.71 -8.74 -22.40
C PRO A 337 -7.48 -7.42 -22.29
N VAL A 338 -6.78 -6.29 -22.40
CA VAL A 338 -7.36 -4.94 -22.26
C VAL A 338 -7.00 -4.05 -23.45
N ASN A 339 -7.78 -2.99 -23.63
CA ASN A 339 -7.64 -2.02 -24.72
C ASN A 339 -7.75 -2.67 -26.11
N LEU A 340 -8.67 -3.61 -26.24
CA LEU A 340 -9.07 -4.16 -27.52
C LEU A 340 -9.67 -3.05 -28.39
N SER A 341 -9.11 -2.92 -29.58
CA SER A 341 -9.51 -1.94 -30.58
C SER A 341 -9.55 -2.59 -31.96
N ALA A 342 -10.27 -1.96 -32.88
CA ALA A 342 -10.41 -2.46 -34.23
C ALA A 342 -10.46 -1.31 -35.24
N VAL A 343 -9.86 -1.55 -36.40
CA VAL A 343 -9.96 -0.68 -37.57
C VAL A 343 -10.53 -1.50 -38.72
N TYR A 344 -11.65 -1.06 -39.27
CA TYR A 344 -12.20 -1.64 -40.49
C TYR A 344 -11.51 -1.02 -41.71
N ASP A 345 -10.90 -1.86 -42.54
CA ASP A 345 -10.33 -1.51 -43.83
C ASP A 345 -10.95 -2.42 -44.90
N SER A 346 -12.02 -1.91 -45.53
CA SER A 346 -12.69 -2.38 -46.76
C SER A 346 -13.10 -3.85 -46.83
N THR A 347 -12.17 -4.78 -46.67
CA THR A 347 -12.34 -6.24 -46.69
C THR A 347 -11.76 -6.93 -45.46
N SER A 348 -11.24 -6.15 -44.49
CA SER A 348 -10.57 -6.67 -43.31
C SER A 348 -10.87 -5.85 -42.06
N ILE A 349 -10.80 -6.49 -40.90
CA ILE A 349 -10.80 -5.84 -39.60
C ILE A 349 -9.46 -6.12 -38.94
N ILE A 350 -8.73 -5.05 -38.62
CA ILE A 350 -7.46 -5.12 -37.94
C ILE A 350 -7.70 -4.91 -36.45
N LEU A 351 -7.58 -5.98 -35.67
CA LEU A 351 -7.68 -5.97 -34.22
C LEU A 351 -6.31 -5.66 -33.60
N ASN A 352 -6.29 -4.84 -32.55
CA ASN A 352 -5.10 -4.56 -31.73
C ASN A 352 -5.48 -4.52 -30.26
N TRP A 353 -4.60 -4.99 -29.38
CA TRP A 353 -4.80 -4.99 -27.92
C TRP A 353 -3.47 -4.84 -27.18
N ASN A 354 -3.53 -4.58 -25.87
CA ASN A 354 -2.33 -4.55 -25.05
C ASN A 354 -1.81 -5.95 -24.76
N LYS A 355 -0.48 -6.09 -24.71
CA LYS A 355 0.17 -7.34 -24.32
C LYS A 355 -0.08 -7.64 -22.84
N ASN A 356 -0.47 -8.87 -22.52
CA ASN A 356 -0.37 -9.46 -21.19
C ASN A 356 1.10 -9.52 -20.72
N THR A 357 1.30 -9.36 -19.41
CA THR A 357 2.62 -9.13 -18.80
C THR A 357 3.05 -10.22 -17.84
N GLU A 358 2.16 -11.15 -17.51
CA GLU A 358 2.43 -12.32 -16.69
C GLU A 358 3.56 -13.16 -17.29
N ALA A 359 4.45 -13.67 -16.44
CA ALA A 359 5.65 -14.39 -16.88
C ALA A 359 5.33 -15.75 -17.53
N ASP A 360 4.17 -16.32 -17.20
CA ASP A 360 3.64 -17.57 -17.73
C ASP A 360 2.64 -17.38 -18.88
N PHE A 361 2.46 -16.15 -19.39
CA PHE A 361 1.64 -15.90 -20.58
C PHE A 361 2.11 -16.74 -21.79
N SER A 362 1.15 -17.33 -22.51
CA SER A 362 1.40 -18.14 -23.71
C SER A 362 0.90 -17.46 -24.99
N HIS A 363 -0.43 -17.31 -25.16
CA HIS A 363 -1.05 -16.81 -26.39
C HIS A 363 -2.48 -16.28 -26.14
N TYR A 364 -3.10 -15.74 -27.18
CA TYR A 364 -4.47 -15.24 -27.20
C TYR A 364 -5.39 -16.12 -28.03
N LEU A 365 -6.64 -16.21 -27.59
CA LEU A 365 -7.77 -16.78 -28.32
C LEU A 365 -8.68 -15.64 -28.77
N ILE A 366 -9.02 -15.59 -30.06
CA ILE A 366 -9.81 -14.52 -30.67
C ILE A 366 -11.17 -15.08 -31.05
N TYR A 367 -12.22 -14.43 -30.55
CA TYR A 367 -13.59 -14.84 -30.75
C TYR A 367 -14.40 -13.79 -31.51
N ARG A 368 -15.35 -14.24 -32.34
CA ARG A 368 -16.19 -13.38 -33.17
C ARG A 368 -17.61 -13.90 -33.30
N ASP A 369 -18.59 -13.02 -33.16
CA ASP A 369 -20.01 -13.32 -33.41
C ASP A 369 -20.73 -12.13 -34.07
N VAL A 370 -21.92 -12.36 -34.62
CA VAL A 370 -22.84 -11.32 -35.11
C VAL A 370 -23.80 -10.84 -34.02
N ASN A 371 -23.87 -11.56 -32.90
CA ASN A 371 -24.73 -11.25 -31.76
C ASN A 371 -23.92 -10.54 -30.67
N GLN A 372 -24.49 -9.46 -30.14
CA GLN A 372 -23.93 -8.78 -28.98
C GLN A 372 -23.98 -9.69 -27.75
N ASN A 373 -23.02 -9.50 -26.84
CA ASN A 373 -22.90 -10.25 -25.58
C ASN A 373 -22.77 -11.77 -25.78
N PHE A 374 -22.23 -12.22 -26.91
CA PHE A 374 -22.03 -13.64 -27.17
C PHE A 374 -21.08 -14.26 -26.13
N ILE A 375 -21.28 -15.54 -25.83
CA ILE A 375 -20.38 -16.27 -24.92
C ILE A 375 -19.15 -16.68 -25.71
N ALA A 376 -17.97 -16.20 -25.32
CA ALA A 376 -16.71 -16.59 -25.94
C ALA A 376 -16.39 -18.06 -25.61
N ASP A 377 -16.55 -18.94 -26.61
CA ASP A 377 -16.33 -20.38 -26.53
C ASP A 377 -15.87 -20.96 -27.88
N SER A 378 -15.66 -22.28 -27.94
CA SER A 378 -15.13 -22.94 -29.14
C SER A 378 -15.97 -22.77 -30.41
N THR A 379 -17.24 -22.37 -30.32
CA THR A 379 -18.13 -22.19 -31.49
C THR A 379 -17.89 -20.89 -32.23
N ASN A 380 -17.29 -19.89 -31.58
CA ASN A 380 -17.00 -18.58 -32.14
C ASN A 380 -15.49 -18.25 -32.15
N LEU A 381 -14.62 -19.22 -31.84
CA LEU A 381 -13.17 -19.09 -31.96
C LEU A 381 -12.78 -18.99 -33.44
N ILE A 382 -12.06 -17.93 -33.80
CA ILE A 382 -11.62 -17.70 -35.18
C ILE A 382 -10.10 -17.75 -35.35
N ALA A 383 -9.33 -17.54 -34.29
CA ALA A 383 -7.87 -17.58 -34.34
C ALA A 383 -7.22 -17.75 -32.97
N GLU A 384 -5.97 -18.22 -33.01
CA GLU A 384 -5.04 -18.22 -31.89
C GLU A 384 -3.76 -17.50 -32.32
N THR A 385 -3.18 -16.65 -31.47
CA THR A 385 -1.95 -15.93 -31.80
C THR A 385 -1.18 -15.51 -30.55
N SER A 386 0.15 -15.48 -30.61
CA SER A 386 0.99 -14.86 -29.58
C SER A 386 1.24 -13.37 -29.83
N ASP A 387 0.88 -12.88 -31.02
CA ASP A 387 1.01 -11.46 -31.38
C ASP A 387 -0.08 -10.62 -30.71
N THR A 388 0.08 -9.29 -30.72
CA THR A 388 -0.89 -8.32 -30.17
C THR A 388 -1.77 -7.70 -31.25
N SER A 389 -1.82 -8.34 -32.42
CA SER A 389 -2.63 -7.90 -33.56
C SER A 389 -3.12 -9.09 -34.36
N TYR A 390 -4.30 -8.96 -34.94
CA TYR A 390 -4.86 -9.96 -35.84
C TYR A 390 -5.67 -9.29 -36.95
N VAL A 391 -5.52 -9.81 -38.17
CA VAL A 391 -6.27 -9.34 -39.34
C VAL A 391 -7.34 -10.36 -39.65
N ASP A 392 -8.59 -10.01 -39.40
CA ASP A 392 -9.76 -10.80 -39.77
C ASP A 392 -10.23 -10.42 -41.16
N MET A 393 -10.15 -11.35 -42.11
CA MET A 393 -10.67 -11.16 -43.46
C MET A 393 -12.17 -11.42 -43.46
N ILE A 394 -12.96 -10.40 -43.81
CA ILE A 394 -14.42 -10.47 -43.73
C ILE A 394 -15.07 -10.47 -45.11
N SER A 395 -16.20 -11.17 -45.22
CA SER A 395 -17.01 -11.18 -46.42
C SER A 395 -17.91 -9.94 -46.47
N SER A 396 -18.24 -9.48 -47.69
CA SER A 396 -19.00 -8.24 -47.90
C SER A 396 -20.49 -8.34 -47.56
N ASP A 397 -20.97 -9.50 -47.15
CA ASP A 397 -22.36 -9.79 -46.78
C ASP A 397 -22.64 -9.67 -45.27
N ILE A 398 -21.65 -9.27 -44.47
CA ILE A 398 -21.77 -9.11 -43.03
C ILE A 398 -22.01 -7.64 -42.67
N ASP A 399 -23.14 -7.36 -42.02
CA ASP A 399 -23.51 -5.99 -41.62
C ASP A 399 -22.84 -5.53 -40.31
N LYS A 400 -22.52 -6.48 -39.42
CA LYS A 400 -21.95 -6.18 -38.10
C LYS A 400 -21.20 -7.35 -37.50
N LEU A 401 -20.23 -7.05 -36.65
CA LEU A 401 -19.44 -8.02 -35.90
C LEU A 401 -19.16 -7.55 -34.48
N PHE A 402 -19.03 -8.52 -33.59
CA PHE A 402 -18.58 -8.35 -32.21
C PHE A 402 -17.36 -9.22 -31.97
N TYR A 403 -16.37 -8.69 -31.24
CA TYR A 403 -15.15 -9.42 -30.90
C TYR A 403 -14.87 -9.42 -29.40
N LYS A 404 -14.30 -10.54 -28.92
CA LYS A 404 -13.76 -10.73 -27.58
C LYS A 404 -12.45 -11.51 -27.68
N LEU A 405 -11.53 -11.26 -26.76
CA LEU A 405 -10.29 -12.02 -26.63
C LEU A 405 -10.21 -12.70 -25.26
N ARG A 406 -9.44 -13.79 -25.18
CA ARG A 406 -8.93 -14.34 -23.93
C ARG A 406 -7.43 -14.54 -24.04
N ALA A 407 -6.69 -14.25 -22.98
CA ALA A 407 -5.32 -14.72 -22.78
C ALA A 407 -5.32 -16.14 -22.20
N VAL A 408 -4.27 -16.89 -22.54
CA VAL A 408 -3.98 -18.25 -22.09
C VAL A 408 -2.55 -18.30 -21.54
N ASP A 409 -2.36 -18.96 -20.40
CA ASP A 409 -1.03 -19.21 -19.83
C ASP A 409 -0.39 -20.50 -20.37
N ASN A 410 0.83 -20.81 -19.93
CA ASN A 410 1.58 -22.01 -20.32
C ASN A 410 1.00 -23.31 -19.74
N GLN A 411 0.11 -23.21 -18.76
CA GLN A 411 -0.59 -24.33 -18.12
C GLN A 411 -1.92 -24.62 -18.84
N GLY A 412 -2.36 -23.71 -19.71
CA GLY A 412 -3.60 -23.79 -20.48
C GLY A 412 -4.81 -23.16 -19.79
N ASN A 413 -4.63 -22.44 -18.67
CA ASN A 413 -5.74 -21.72 -18.06
C ASN A 413 -6.10 -20.50 -18.92
N GLN A 414 -7.39 -20.24 -19.06
CA GLN A 414 -7.90 -19.14 -19.88
C GLN A 414 -8.47 -18.05 -18.98
N SER A 415 -8.05 -16.81 -19.23
CA SER A 415 -8.62 -15.61 -18.61
C SER A 415 -10.13 -15.47 -18.86
N ALA A 416 -10.77 -14.62 -18.06
CA ALA A 416 -12.07 -14.06 -18.43
C ALA A 416 -11.95 -13.25 -19.75
N PRO A 417 -13.04 -13.10 -20.54
CA PRO A 417 -12.98 -12.37 -21.79
C PRO A 417 -12.63 -10.90 -21.58
N SER A 418 -11.96 -10.31 -22.57
CA SER A 418 -11.80 -8.85 -22.71
C SER A 418 -13.15 -8.14 -22.78
N GLU A 419 -13.11 -6.81 -22.83
CA GLU A 419 -14.23 -6.02 -23.34
C GLU A 419 -14.70 -6.53 -24.72
N GLU A 420 -16.00 -6.36 -24.97
CA GLU A 420 -16.59 -6.62 -26.29
C GLU A 420 -16.50 -5.36 -27.13
N ILE A 421 -15.96 -5.46 -28.33
CA ILE A 421 -16.01 -4.37 -29.31
C ILE A 421 -17.07 -4.66 -30.38
N PHE A 422 -17.78 -3.61 -30.81
CA PHE A 422 -18.78 -3.65 -31.86
C PHE A 422 -18.26 -2.95 -33.11
N ILE A 423 -18.38 -3.62 -34.27
CA ILE A 423 -18.01 -3.09 -35.58
C ILE A 423 -19.26 -3.05 -36.46
N ASN A 424 -19.61 -1.85 -36.92
CA ASN A 424 -20.65 -1.66 -37.92
C ASN A 424 -20.02 -1.60 -39.32
N LEU A 425 -20.48 -2.48 -40.21
CA LEU A 425 -19.91 -2.69 -41.54
C LEU A 425 -20.82 -2.20 -42.67
N THR A 426 -22.04 -1.76 -42.34
CA THR A 426 -22.95 -1.16 -43.33
C THR A 426 -22.36 0.15 -43.86
N SER A 427 -21.99 0.15 -45.14
CA SER A 427 -21.30 1.18 -45.92
C SER A 427 -21.51 2.65 -45.50
N VAL A 428 -20.39 3.37 -45.32
CA VAL A 428 -20.30 4.77 -45.72
C VAL A 428 -20.50 4.80 -47.24
N THR A 429 -21.73 5.05 -47.70
CA THR A 429 -22.00 5.36 -49.11
C THR A 429 -21.31 6.67 -49.44
N THR A 430 -20.25 6.63 -50.24
CA THR A 430 -19.76 7.82 -50.95
C THR A 430 -20.86 8.29 -51.88
N ASN A 431 -21.31 9.54 -51.70
CA ASN A 431 -22.12 10.22 -52.69
C ASN A 431 -21.23 10.47 -53.91
N ASP A 432 -21.46 9.72 -54.99
CA ASP A 432 -20.90 9.98 -56.32
C ASP A 432 -21.38 11.32 -56.90
#